data_AF-A0A7S1GY88-F1
#
_entry.id   AF-A0A7S1GY88-F1
#
_cell.length_a   1.000
_cell.length_b   1.000
_cell.length_c   1.000
_cell.angle_alpha   90.00
_cell.angle_beta   90.00
_cell.angle_gamma   90.00
#
_symmetry.space_group_name_H-M   'P 1'
#
loop_
_entity.id
_entity.type
_entity.pdbx_description
1 polymer ?
#
loop_
_entity_poly.entity_id
_entity_poly.type
_entity_poly.pdbx_seq_one_letter_code
_entity_poly.pdbx_strand_id
1 'polypeptide(L)'
;MSAERKIREVIGRATATCQPQLLLEAYKNMCQLVAPSAHSEPNLKPQNPSPELPVLIAEAALELSAPERTEDEAVMFRPQMQELADRCITKFLGAVKPPKNQALSRAYLAQATLVARSAAGRKGEGLVDQTLKALDLVLKALEIATGDARYSFLVYNASVVYWRTSRALQRKGVYKHLLPSMPTMAEAIKSLGEEDSEWKSKFWVALARVYDDCEEADNALKCLNDAFDATEDDDCKTEIVRLMVHADRNRGGGGGDGVVEEL
;
A
#
# COMPACT_ATOMS: atom_id res chain seq x y z
N MET A 1 -8.93 33.24 -7.79
CA MET A 1 -8.58 31.85 -7.37
C MET A 1 -7.33 31.87 -6.51
N SER A 2 -7.34 31.21 -5.35
CA SER A 2 -6.17 31.10 -4.46
C SER A 2 -4.99 30.42 -5.18
N ALA A 3 -3.75 30.79 -4.85
CA ALA A 3 -2.55 30.20 -5.44
C ALA A 3 -2.48 28.69 -5.22
N GLU A 4 -2.89 28.20 -4.05
CA GLU A 4 -2.99 26.76 -3.76
C GLU A 4 -3.96 26.04 -4.70
N ARG A 5 -5.11 26.64 -5.00
CA ARG A 5 -6.09 26.04 -5.91
C ARG A 5 -5.51 25.84 -7.31
N LYS A 6 -4.74 26.82 -7.80
CA LYS A 6 -4.04 26.70 -9.09
C LYS A 6 -3.03 25.55 -9.08
N ILE A 7 -2.29 25.36 -7.99
CA ILE A 7 -1.34 24.24 -7.85
C ILE A 7 -2.09 22.91 -7.91
N ARG A 8 -3.21 22.77 -7.20
CA ARG A 8 -4.04 21.54 -7.24
C ARG A 8 -4.57 21.25 -8.64
N GLU A 9 -5.01 22.28 -9.37
CA GLU A 9 -5.43 22.15 -10.77
C GLU A 9 -4.28 21.73 -11.70
N VAL A 10 -3.06 22.21 -11.48
CA VAL A 10 -1.87 21.77 -12.23
C VAL A 10 -1.53 20.30 -11.92
N ILE A 11 -1.59 19.88 -10.65
CA ILE A 11 -1.35 18.47 -10.25
C ILE A 11 -2.35 17.55 -10.98
N GLY A 12 -3.64 17.87 -10.93
CA GLY A 12 -4.68 17.07 -11.59
C GLY A 12 -4.54 17.04 -13.11
N ARG A 13 -4.13 18.16 -13.74
CA ARG A 13 -3.81 18.16 -15.17
C ARG A 13 -2.59 17.30 -15.49
N ALA A 14 -1.54 17.38 -14.68
CA ALA A 14 -0.31 16.62 -14.89
C ALA A 14 -0.57 15.10 -14.93
N THR A 15 -1.41 14.58 -14.03
CA THR A 15 -1.81 13.16 -14.05
C THR A 15 -2.73 12.84 -15.22
N ALA A 16 -3.77 13.66 -15.45
CA ALA A 16 -4.73 13.43 -16.53
C ALA A 16 -4.12 13.48 -17.95
N THR A 17 -3.12 14.33 -18.16
CA THR A 17 -2.42 14.44 -19.46
C THR A 17 -1.11 13.68 -19.47
N CYS A 18 -0.77 12.96 -18.41
CA CYS A 18 0.47 12.19 -18.31
C CYS A 18 1.75 13.02 -18.52
N GLN A 19 1.79 14.26 -18.01
CA GLN A 19 2.89 15.21 -18.22
C GLN A 19 3.72 15.47 -16.93
N PRO A 20 4.88 14.80 -16.76
CA PRO A 20 5.78 15.00 -15.61
C PRO A 20 6.27 16.44 -15.44
N GLN A 21 6.43 17.19 -16.53
CA GLN A 21 6.95 18.56 -16.45
C GLN A 21 5.96 19.50 -15.74
N LEU A 22 4.65 19.31 -15.95
CA LEU A 22 3.62 20.07 -15.23
C LEU A 22 3.68 19.80 -13.72
N LEU A 23 3.97 18.57 -13.32
CA LEU A 23 4.10 18.23 -11.90
C LEU A 23 5.35 18.88 -11.27
N LEU A 24 6.46 18.95 -12.00
CA LEU A 24 7.65 19.68 -11.58
C LEU A 24 7.37 21.19 -11.43
N GLU A 25 6.57 21.76 -12.32
CA GLU A 25 6.10 23.15 -12.21
C GLU A 25 5.23 23.36 -10.96
N ALA A 26 4.27 22.46 -10.71
CA ALA A 26 3.46 22.50 -9.49
C ALA A 26 4.30 22.48 -8.21
N TYR A 27 5.34 21.63 -8.18
CA TYR A 27 6.28 21.58 -7.06
C TYR A 27 7.08 22.87 -6.88
N LYS A 28 7.60 23.45 -7.99
CA LYS A 28 8.29 24.75 -7.94
C LYS A 28 7.39 25.85 -7.39
N ASN A 29 6.15 25.92 -7.88
CA ASN A 29 5.15 26.89 -7.43
C ASN A 29 4.82 26.71 -5.93
N MET A 30 4.68 25.46 -5.46
CA MET A 30 4.50 25.17 -4.04
C MET A 30 5.69 25.68 -3.21
N CYS A 31 6.93 25.42 -3.64
CA CYS A 31 8.12 25.89 -2.93
C CYS A 31 8.19 27.42 -2.85
N GLN A 32 7.76 28.13 -3.89
CA GLN A 32 7.69 29.59 -3.90
C GLN A 32 6.67 30.16 -2.91
N LEU A 33 5.57 29.44 -2.61
CA LEU A 33 4.62 29.85 -1.57
C LEU A 33 5.20 29.76 -0.16
N VAL A 34 6.15 28.85 0.06
CA VAL A 34 6.81 28.65 1.35
C VAL A 34 7.99 29.61 1.53
N ALA A 35 8.57 30.11 0.44
CA ALA A 35 9.72 31.00 0.49
C ALA A 35 9.33 32.37 1.08
N PRO A 36 10.10 32.94 2.02
CA PRO A 36 9.93 34.32 2.42
C PRO A 36 10.18 35.21 1.20
N SER A 37 9.16 35.95 0.76
CA SER A 37 9.31 36.84 -0.40
C SER A 37 10.24 37.98 -0.04
N ALA A 38 11.32 38.16 -0.80
CA ALA A 38 12.28 39.25 -0.62
C ALA A 38 11.66 40.67 -0.75
N HIS A 39 10.41 40.75 -1.22
CA HIS A 39 9.64 41.98 -1.43
C HIS A 39 8.25 41.92 -0.76
N SER A 40 8.08 41.11 0.30
CA SER A 40 6.81 41.13 1.04
C SER A 40 6.63 42.46 1.75
N GLU A 41 5.49 43.13 1.49
CA GLU A 41 5.02 44.20 2.37
C GLU A 41 4.99 43.67 3.80
N PRO A 42 5.45 44.45 4.80
CA PRO A 42 5.66 43.98 6.18
C PRO A 42 4.40 43.45 6.91
N ASN A 43 3.21 43.52 6.28
CA ASN A 43 1.93 43.07 6.84
C ASN A 43 1.33 41.79 6.20
N LEU A 44 1.96 41.19 5.19
CA LEU A 44 1.48 39.92 4.61
C LEU A 44 2.02 38.73 5.42
N LYS A 45 1.14 38.11 6.23
CA LYS A 45 1.45 36.83 6.89
C LYS A 45 1.89 35.82 5.82
N PRO A 46 2.96 35.03 6.06
CA PRO A 46 3.33 33.94 5.16
C PRO A 46 2.10 33.04 4.97
N GLN A 47 1.65 32.87 3.71
CA GLN A 47 0.64 31.87 3.42
C GLN A 47 1.32 30.51 3.56
N ASN A 48 1.13 29.85 4.70
CA ASN A 48 1.63 28.49 4.84
C ASN A 48 0.74 27.59 3.99
N PRO A 49 1.23 27.00 2.88
CA PRO A 49 0.41 26.14 2.04
C PRO A 49 -0.12 24.97 2.86
N SER A 50 -1.27 24.43 2.46
CA SER A 50 -1.80 23.24 3.12
C SER A 50 -0.72 22.15 3.24
N PRO A 51 -0.57 21.53 4.43
CA PRO A 51 0.41 20.45 4.63
C PRO A 51 0.13 19.25 3.71
N GLU A 52 -1.02 19.18 3.06
CA GLU A 52 -1.37 18.12 2.12
C GLU A 52 -0.73 18.28 0.73
N LEU A 53 -0.33 19.49 0.32
CA LEU A 53 0.20 19.71 -1.04
C LEU A 53 1.41 18.82 -1.37
N PRO A 54 2.42 18.67 -0.49
CA PRO A 54 3.51 17.72 -0.74
C PRO A 54 3.01 16.28 -0.92
N VAL A 55 2.00 15.85 -0.15
CA VAL A 55 1.45 14.49 -0.26
C VAL A 55 0.78 14.28 -1.62
N LEU A 56 -0.01 15.26 -2.08
CA LEU A 56 -0.66 15.22 -3.39
C LEU A 56 0.36 15.18 -4.55
N ILE A 57 1.42 15.98 -4.45
CA ILE A 57 2.50 15.94 -5.45
C ILE A 57 3.20 14.58 -5.44
N ALA A 58 3.44 14.00 -4.26
CA ALA A 58 4.08 12.70 -4.15
C ALA A 58 3.23 11.58 -4.77
N GLU A 59 1.92 11.57 -4.51
CA GLU A 59 1.01 10.58 -5.09
C GLU A 59 0.94 10.70 -6.61
N ALA A 60 0.79 11.93 -7.13
CA ALA A 60 0.83 12.18 -8.57
C ALA A 60 2.17 11.74 -9.19
N ALA A 61 3.28 11.99 -8.51
CA ALA A 61 4.60 11.57 -8.98
C ALA A 61 4.74 10.04 -8.97
N LEU A 62 4.18 9.35 -7.97
CA LEU A 62 4.15 7.88 -7.92
C LEU A 62 3.29 7.27 -9.02
N GLU A 63 2.17 7.91 -9.36
CA GLU A 63 1.29 7.52 -10.47
C GLU A 63 1.98 7.70 -11.82
N LEU A 64 2.60 8.87 -12.06
CA LEU A 64 3.36 9.14 -13.29
C LEU A 64 4.60 8.24 -13.45
N SER A 65 5.10 7.69 -12.34
CA SER A 65 6.25 6.76 -12.31
C SER A 65 5.87 5.30 -12.09
N ALA A 66 4.59 4.96 -12.28
CA ALA A 66 4.10 3.60 -12.14
C ALA A 66 4.90 2.62 -13.04
N PRO A 67 5.32 1.46 -12.51
CA PRO A 67 6.11 0.49 -13.30
C PRO A 67 5.33 -0.09 -14.49
N GLU A 68 4.00 -0.10 -14.42
CA GLU A 68 3.11 -0.55 -15.49
C GLU A 68 3.12 0.40 -16.70
N ARG A 69 3.58 1.64 -16.51
CA ARG A 69 3.71 2.63 -17.58
C ARG A 69 4.97 2.39 -18.38
N THR A 70 4.80 2.00 -19.63
CA THR A 70 5.89 1.62 -20.54
C THR A 70 6.14 2.64 -21.63
N GLU A 71 5.44 3.77 -21.64
CA GLU A 71 5.72 4.85 -22.60
C GLU A 71 7.14 5.39 -22.40
N ASP A 72 7.85 5.69 -23.49
CA ASP A 72 9.27 6.11 -23.44
C ASP A 72 9.49 7.30 -22.49
N GLU A 73 8.60 8.29 -22.54
CA GLU A 73 8.62 9.44 -21.63
C GLU A 73 8.43 9.01 -20.17
N ALA A 74 7.50 8.09 -19.89
CA ALA A 74 7.25 7.61 -18.53
C ALA A 74 8.46 6.85 -17.99
N VAL A 75 9.12 6.03 -18.80
CA VAL A 75 10.36 5.34 -18.44
C VAL A 75 11.49 6.35 -18.18
N MET A 76 11.64 7.35 -19.05
CA MET A 76 12.66 8.39 -18.95
C MET A 76 12.52 9.24 -17.68
N PHE A 77 11.29 9.68 -17.35
CA PHE A 77 11.02 10.53 -16.19
C PHE A 77 10.85 9.74 -14.88
N ARG A 78 10.76 8.41 -14.92
CA ARG A 78 10.51 7.56 -13.74
C ARG A 78 11.45 7.86 -12.57
N PRO A 79 12.79 7.94 -12.73
CA PRO A 79 13.68 8.21 -11.60
C PRO A 79 13.42 9.59 -10.99
N GLN A 80 13.23 10.61 -11.81
CA GLN A 80 12.98 11.99 -11.35
C GLN A 80 11.64 12.12 -10.61
N MET A 81 10.62 11.40 -11.06
CA MET A 81 9.31 11.37 -10.41
C MET A 81 9.38 10.63 -9.05
N GLN A 82 10.11 9.52 -8.97
CA GLN A 82 10.32 8.83 -7.69
C GLN A 82 11.11 9.70 -6.69
N GLU A 83 12.14 10.41 -7.15
CA GLU A 83 12.87 11.38 -6.33
C GLU A 83 11.97 12.55 -5.87
N LEU A 84 11.12 13.07 -6.77
CA LEU A 84 10.16 14.11 -6.42
C LEU A 84 9.21 13.65 -5.31
N ALA A 85 8.68 12.43 -5.42
CA ALA A 85 7.83 11.84 -4.40
C ALA A 85 8.57 11.71 -3.05
N ASP A 86 9.78 11.15 -3.07
CA ASP A 86 10.60 10.96 -1.86
C ASP A 86 10.87 12.28 -1.13
N ARG A 87 11.26 13.34 -1.86
CA ARG A 87 11.47 14.68 -1.29
C ARG A 87 10.20 15.24 -0.65
N CYS A 88 9.06 15.08 -1.31
CA CYS A 88 7.79 15.60 -0.80
C CYS A 88 7.32 14.86 0.46
N ILE A 89 7.44 13.54 0.46
CA ILE A 89 7.10 12.70 1.61
C ILE A 89 8.05 12.94 2.78
N THR A 90 9.35 13.02 2.54
CA THR A 90 10.35 13.34 3.56
C THR A 90 10.06 14.70 4.19
N LYS A 91 9.72 15.71 3.39
CA LYS A 91 9.33 17.04 3.89
C LYS A 91 8.07 16.98 4.76
N PHE A 92 7.06 16.22 4.36
CA PHE A 92 5.80 16.10 5.13
C PHE A 92 6.00 15.34 6.45
N LEU A 93 6.61 14.15 6.40
CA LEU A 93 6.83 13.29 7.56
C LEU A 93 7.88 13.85 8.52
N GLY A 94 8.80 14.69 8.04
CA GLY A 94 9.82 15.37 8.86
C GLY A 94 9.30 16.56 9.68
N ALA A 95 8.04 16.96 9.52
CA ALA A 95 7.44 17.98 10.38
C ALA A 95 7.36 17.50 11.84
N VAL A 96 7.57 18.41 12.81
CA VAL A 96 7.68 18.09 14.25
C VAL A 96 6.46 17.35 14.82
N LYS A 97 5.30 17.43 14.16
CA LYS A 97 4.10 16.63 14.48
C LYS A 97 3.12 16.67 13.30
N PRO A 98 3.21 15.77 12.31
CA PRO A 98 2.23 15.74 11.25
C PRO A 98 0.84 15.42 11.82
N PRO A 99 -0.23 16.09 11.36
CA PRO A 99 -1.57 15.85 11.88
C PRO A 99 -1.99 14.40 11.57
N LYS A 100 -2.55 13.70 12.58
CA LYS A 100 -3.10 12.35 12.42
C LYS A 100 -4.45 12.42 11.66
N ASN A 101 -4.38 12.59 10.36
CA ASN A 101 -5.53 12.68 9.46
C ASN A 101 -5.28 11.87 8.18
N GLN A 102 -6.22 11.92 7.22
CA GLN A 102 -6.09 11.22 5.94
C GLN A 102 -4.78 11.50 5.19
N ALA A 103 -4.19 12.68 5.32
CA ALA A 103 -2.96 13.04 4.62
C ALA A 103 -1.75 12.29 5.19
N LEU A 104 -1.72 12.05 6.51
CA LEU A 104 -0.68 11.21 7.12
C LEU A 104 -0.81 9.75 6.69
N SER A 105 -2.03 9.21 6.62
CA SER A 105 -2.27 7.88 6.07
C SER A 105 -1.75 7.77 4.64
N ARG A 106 -2.13 8.71 3.77
CA ARG A 106 -1.70 8.78 2.37
C ARG A 106 -0.17 8.92 2.23
N ALA A 107 0.46 9.71 3.10
CA ALA A 107 1.92 9.86 3.12
C ALA A 107 2.62 8.54 3.47
N TYR A 108 2.09 7.77 4.43
CA TYR A 108 2.63 6.44 4.74
C TYR A 108 2.46 5.46 3.57
N LEU A 109 1.31 5.47 2.87
CA LEU A 109 1.11 4.65 1.66
C LEU A 109 2.06 5.02 0.52
N ALA A 110 2.30 6.32 0.31
CA ALA A 110 3.28 6.80 -0.66
C ALA A 110 4.70 6.37 -0.29
N GLN A 111 5.08 6.49 1.00
CA GLN A 111 6.37 6.03 1.49
C GLN A 111 6.55 4.51 1.33
N ALA A 112 5.52 3.72 1.65
CA ALA A 112 5.52 2.27 1.45
C ALA A 112 5.78 1.92 -0.02
N THR A 113 5.13 2.63 -0.95
CA THR A 113 5.31 2.44 -2.38
C THR A 113 6.76 2.74 -2.82
N LEU A 114 7.38 3.80 -2.30
CA LEU A 114 8.79 4.11 -2.58
C LEU A 114 9.73 3.03 -2.05
N VAL A 115 9.54 2.59 -0.80
CA VAL A 115 10.34 1.52 -0.20
C VAL A 115 10.18 0.22 -1.00
N ALA A 116 8.96 -0.16 -1.37
CA ALA A 116 8.70 -1.34 -2.19
C ALA A 116 9.39 -1.27 -3.56
N ARG A 117 9.33 -0.11 -4.24
CA ARG A 117 10.02 0.09 -5.53
C ARG A 117 11.54 0.04 -5.37
N SER A 118 12.09 0.56 -4.29
CA SER A 118 13.53 0.47 -3.99
C SER A 118 14.01 -0.96 -3.67
N ALA A 119 13.08 -1.86 -3.34
CA ALA A 119 13.34 -3.28 -3.14
C ALA A 119 13.36 -4.07 -4.46
N ALA A 120 12.87 -3.48 -5.56
CA ALA A 120 12.86 -4.13 -6.86
C ALA A 120 14.29 -4.52 -7.28
N GLY A 121 14.47 -5.80 -7.61
CA GLY A 121 15.78 -6.37 -7.97
C GLY A 121 16.61 -6.90 -6.79
N ARG A 122 16.20 -6.67 -5.53
CA ARG A 122 16.82 -7.33 -4.37
C ARG A 122 16.44 -8.81 -4.31
N LYS A 123 17.26 -9.60 -3.61
CA LYS A 123 17.06 -11.05 -3.41
C LYS A 123 17.37 -11.43 -1.95
N GLY A 124 16.95 -12.63 -1.56
CA GLY A 124 17.20 -13.17 -0.21
C GLY A 124 16.63 -12.29 0.90
N GLU A 125 17.35 -12.22 2.02
CA GLU A 125 16.97 -11.45 3.22
C GLU A 125 16.73 -9.96 2.92
N GLY A 126 17.57 -9.35 2.08
CA GLY A 126 17.42 -7.93 1.73
C GLY A 126 16.15 -7.60 0.96
N LEU A 127 15.51 -8.58 0.28
CA LEU A 127 14.17 -8.43 -0.29
C LEU A 127 13.09 -8.55 0.79
N VAL A 128 13.24 -9.53 1.69
CA VAL A 128 12.31 -9.76 2.80
C VAL A 128 12.26 -8.52 3.69
N ASP A 129 13.39 -8.05 4.19
CA ASP A 129 13.47 -6.92 5.12
C ASP A 129 12.84 -5.65 4.54
N GLN A 130 13.14 -5.33 3.28
CA GLN A 130 12.57 -4.14 2.64
C GLN A 130 11.08 -4.28 2.35
N THR A 131 10.62 -5.49 2.03
CA THR A 131 9.19 -5.74 1.85
C THR A 131 8.46 -5.56 3.19
N LEU A 132 8.97 -6.16 4.27
CA LEU A 132 8.38 -6.03 5.60
C LEU A 132 8.39 -4.58 6.09
N LYS A 133 9.50 -3.85 5.87
CA LYS A 133 9.58 -2.41 6.16
C LYS A 133 8.52 -1.60 5.41
N ALA A 134 8.23 -1.93 4.15
CA ALA A 134 7.17 -1.29 3.40
C ALA A 134 5.78 -1.66 3.96
N LEU A 135 5.56 -2.92 4.36
CA LEU A 135 4.30 -3.36 4.96
C LEU A 135 4.04 -2.70 6.33
N ASP A 136 5.07 -2.46 7.14
CA ASP A 136 4.94 -1.71 8.40
C ASP A 136 4.43 -0.28 8.17
N LEU A 137 4.85 0.36 7.07
CA LEU A 137 4.33 1.67 6.68
C LEU A 137 2.87 1.57 6.25
N VAL A 138 2.48 0.51 5.55
CA VAL A 138 1.07 0.29 5.21
C VAL A 138 0.21 0.08 6.46
N LEU A 139 0.70 -0.65 7.47
CA LEU A 139 -0.02 -0.83 8.74
C LEU A 139 -0.18 0.49 9.51
N LYS A 140 0.82 1.38 9.49
CA LYS A 140 0.69 2.73 10.05
C LYS A 140 -0.39 3.56 9.34
N ALA A 141 -0.51 3.42 8.03
CA ALA A 141 -1.60 4.04 7.28
C ALA A 141 -2.96 3.44 7.68
N LEU A 142 -3.03 2.11 7.81
CA LEU A 142 -4.23 1.39 8.17
C LEU A 142 -4.76 1.77 9.57
N GLU A 143 -3.87 1.97 10.55
CA GLU A 143 -4.25 2.45 11.89
C GLU A 143 -5.01 3.78 11.84
N ILE A 144 -4.57 4.70 10.96
CA ILE A 144 -5.25 5.99 10.77
C ILE A 144 -6.57 5.80 10.02
N ALA A 145 -6.59 4.95 8.98
CA ALA A 145 -7.77 4.68 8.17
C ALA A 145 -8.91 4.04 8.98
N THR A 146 -8.57 3.14 9.89
CA THR A 146 -9.53 2.41 10.75
C THR A 146 -9.90 3.18 12.03
N GLY A 147 -9.09 4.14 12.45
CA GLY A 147 -9.33 4.96 13.63
C GLY A 147 -10.45 6.01 13.48
N ASP A 148 -10.90 6.30 12.25
CA ASP A 148 -11.95 7.28 11.97
C ASP A 148 -12.78 6.86 10.76
N ALA A 149 -14.09 6.71 10.93
CA ALA A 149 -15.00 6.28 9.88
C ALA A 149 -15.00 7.19 8.64
N ARG A 150 -14.61 8.47 8.78
CA ARG A 150 -14.46 9.40 7.65
C ARG A 150 -13.33 8.99 6.69
N TYR A 151 -12.44 8.13 7.15
CA TYR A 151 -11.27 7.63 6.43
C TYR A 151 -11.42 6.17 5.97
N SER A 152 -12.63 5.60 6.05
CA SER A 152 -12.88 4.21 5.64
C SER A 152 -12.43 3.88 4.21
N PHE A 153 -12.56 4.84 3.28
CA PHE A 153 -12.07 4.70 1.90
C PHE A 153 -10.56 4.43 1.81
N LEU A 154 -9.78 4.84 2.82
CA LEU A 154 -8.35 4.57 2.88
C LEU A 154 -8.04 3.11 3.23
N VAL A 155 -8.98 2.34 3.78
CA VAL A 155 -8.80 0.89 3.99
C VAL A 155 -8.62 0.19 2.65
N TYR A 156 -9.46 0.50 1.66
CA TYR A 156 -9.30 -0.04 0.31
C TYR A 156 -7.94 0.36 -0.28
N ASN A 157 -7.58 1.66 -0.21
CA ASN A 157 -6.29 2.13 -0.72
C ASN A 157 -5.09 1.45 -0.03
N ALA A 158 -5.14 1.27 1.29
CA ALA A 158 -4.11 0.57 2.04
C ALA A 158 -4.01 -0.89 1.61
N SER A 159 -5.14 -1.58 1.40
CA SER A 159 -5.16 -2.96 0.94
C SER A 159 -4.55 -3.11 -0.48
N VAL A 160 -4.79 -2.17 -1.39
CA VAL A 160 -4.17 -2.20 -2.74
C VAL A 160 -2.65 -2.04 -2.65
N VAL A 161 -2.15 -1.11 -1.83
CA VAL A 161 -0.72 -0.91 -1.62
C VAL A 161 -0.10 -2.13 -0.91
N TYR A 162 -0.79 -2.69 0.09
CA TYR A 162 -0.39 -3.92 0.77
C TYR A 162 -0.25 -5.08 -0.21
N TRP A 163 -1.26 -5.28 -1.04
CA TRP A 163 -1.28 -6.37 -2.02
C TRP A 163 -0.08 -6.26 -2.96
N ARG A 164 0.11 -5.10 -3.60
CA ARG A 164 1.25 -4.83 -4.49
C ARG A 164 2.60 -5.04 -3.81
N THR A 165 2.74 -4.55 -2.58
CA THR A 165 3.99 -4.64 -1.80
C THR A 165 4.30 -6.07 -1.40
N SER A 166 3.30 -6.81 -0.91
CA SER A 166 3.47 -8.19 -0.43
C SER A 166 3.70 -9.21 -1.56
N ARG A 167 3.42 -8.87 -2.84
CA ARG A 167 3.60 -9.77 -4.00
C ARG A 167 4.97 -10.46 -4.03
N ALA A 168 6.04 -9.76 -3.62
CA ALA A 168 7.39 -10.33 -3.60
C ALA A 168 7.57 -11.52 -2.62
N LEU A 169 6.70 -11.60 -1.61
CA LEU A 169 6.68 -12.63 -0.58
C LEU A 169 5.51 -13.62 -0.74
N GLN A 170 4.56 -13.35 -1.63
CA GLN A 170 3.48 -14.28 -1.97
C GLN A 170 3.96 -15.43 -2.89
N ARG A 171 4.96 -16.18 -2.42
CA ARG A 171 5.50 -17.38 -3.10
C ARG A 171 5.86 -18.44 -2.06
N LYS A 172 5.76 -19.70 -2.44
CA LYS A 172 5.96 -20.86 -1.55
C LYS A 172 7.28 -20.76 -0.78
N GLY A 173 7.25 -21.03 0.53
CA GLY A 173 8.41 -21.04 1.41
C GLY A 173 8.78 -19.66 2.00
N VAL A 174 8.16 -18.58 1.52
CA VAL A 174 8.32 -17.23 2.09
C VAL A 174 6.98 -16.54 2.39
N TYR A 175 5.83 -17.21 2.17
CA TYR A 175 4.51 -16.67 2.56
C TYR A 175 4.45 -16.42 4.07
N LYS A 176 5.06 -17.29 4.88
CA LYS A 176 5.12 -17.16 6.35
C LYS A 176 5.60 -15.80 6.86
N HIS A 177 6.43 -15.08 6.10
CA HIS A 177 6.88 -13.74 6.47
C HIS A 177 5.74 -12.71 6.50
N LEU A 178 4.61 -12.99 5.86
CA LEU A 178 3.42 -12.12 5.85
C LEU A 178 2.49 -12.36 7.04
N LEU A 179 2.69 -13.42 7.83
CA LEU A 179 1.85 -13.73 9.00
C LEU A 179 1.75 -12.58 10.01
N PRO A 180 2.80 -11.78 10.29
CA PRO A 180 2.69 -10.66 11.22
C PRO A 180 1.76 -9.52 10.79
N SER A 181 1.46 -9.39 9.49
CA SER A 181 0.77 -8.20 8.95
C SER A 181 -0.48 -8.51 8.13
N MET A 182 -0.54 -9.66 7.46
CA MET A 182 -1.68 -10.03 6.61
C MET A 182 -2.99 -10.25 7.38
N PRO A 183 -3.01 -10.90 8.58
CA PRO A 183 -4.22 -11.03 9.38
C PRO A 183 -4.82 -9.66 9.75
N THR A 184 -3.99 -8.71 10.16
CA THR A 184 -4.43 -7.34 10.48
C THR A 184 -5.06 -6.64 9.28
N MET A 185 -4.46 -6.80 8.09
CA MET A 185 -5.04 -6.28 6.85
C MET A 185 -6.36 -6.97 6.50
N ALA A 186 -6.41 -8.31 6.61
CA ALA A 186 -7.60 -9.12 6.32
C ALA A 186 -8.77 -8.82 7.26
N GLU A 187 -8.49 -8.44 8.51
CA GLU A 187 -9.53 -7.96 9.43
C GLU A 187 -10.08 -6.60 8.98
N ALA A 188 -9.20 -5.67 8.61
CA ALA A 188 -9.63 -4.33 8.19
C ALA A 188 -10.49 -4.36 6.91
N ILE A 189 -10.15 -5.18 5.93
CA ILE A 189 -10.92 -5.27 4.67
C ILE A 189 -12.34 -5.83 4.86
N LYS A 190 -12.67 -6.47 5.99
CA LYS A 190 -14.04 -6.88 6.30
C LYS A 190 -15.00 -5.69 6.32
N SER A 191 -14.49 -4.52 6.69
CA SER A 191 -15.27 -3.27 6.73
C SER A 191 -15.58 -2.67 5.36
N LEU A 192 -14.98 -3.19 4.28
CA LEU A 192 -15.29 -2.75 2.91
C LEU A 192 -16.71 -3.17 2.52
N GLY A 193 -17.28 -2.54 1.49
CA GLY A 193 -18.63 -2.83 1.01
C GLY A 193 -18.76 -4.20 0.34
N GLU A 194 -19.99 -4.56 -0.05
CA GLU A 194 -20.27 -5.79 -0.79
C GLU A 194 -19.74 -5.73 -2.24
N GLU A 195 -19.61 -4.52 -2.79
CA GLU A 195 -18.99 -4.27 -4.09
C GLU A 195 -17.52 -4.72 -4.17
N ASP A 196 -16.86 -4.85 -3.01
CA ASP A 196 -15.48 -5.28 -2.90
C ASP A 196 -15.33 -6.78 -2.57
N SER A 197 -16.41 -7.58 -2.63
CA SER A 197 -16.38 -8.97 -2.16
C SER A 197 -15.36 -9.85 -2.89
N GLU A 198 -15.16 -9.63 -4.19
CA GLU A 198 -14.10 -10.30 -4.97
C GLU A 198 -12.68 -9.92 -4.51
N TRP A 199 -12.50 -8.66 -4.10
CA TRP A 199 -11.23 -8.20 -3.54
C TRP A 199 -10.97 -8.81 -2.16
N LYS A 200 -12.01 -8.92 -1.33
CA LYS A 200 -11.93 -9.60 -0.03
C LYS A 200 -11.60 -11.09 -0.20
N SER A 201 -12.28 -11.79 -1.12
CA SER A 201 -12.01 -13.19 -1.45
C SER A 201 -10.55 -13.43 -1.82
N LYS A 202 -10.00 -12.61 -2.73
CA LYS A 202 -8.57 -12.69 -3.10
C LYS A 202 -7.63 -12.54 -1.89
N PHE A 203 -7.96 -11.65 -0.96
CA PHE A 203 -7.18 -11.47 0.26
C PHE A 203 -7.27 -12.66 1.21
N TRP A 204 -8.46 -13.22 1.42
CA TRP A 204 -8.64 -14.39 2.27
C TRP A 204 -7.96 -15.63 1.70
N VAL A 205 -7.97 -15.83 0.38
CA VAL A 205 -7.18 -16.90 -0.27
C VAL A 205 -5.68 -16.72 -0.03
N ALA A 206 -5.17 -15.48 -0.13
CA ALA A 206 -3.76 -15.22 0.16
C ALA A 206 -3.42 -15.48 1.63
N LEU A 207 -4.30 -15.10 2.56
CA LEU A 207 -4.11 -15.36 3.99
C LEU A 207 -4.18 -16.86 4.31
N ALA A 208 -5.08 -17.60 3.67
CA ALA A 208 -5.12 -19.06 3.80
C ALA A 208 -3.80 -19.71 3.41
N ARG A 209 -3.15 -19.23 2.34
CA ARG A 209 -1.82 -19.70 1.92
C ARG A 209 -0.73 -19.34 2.93
N VAL A 210 -0.84 -18.21 3.62
CA VAL A 210 0.07 -17.86 4.73
C VAL A 210 -0.09 -18.83 5.88
N TYR A 211 -1.32 -19.16 6.27
CA TYR A 211 -1.58 -20.13 7.33
C TYR A 211 -1.15 -21.56 6.94
N ASP A 212 -1.37 -21.98 5.70
CA ASP A 212 -0.91 -23.28 5.19
C ASP A 212 0.62 -23.39 5.20
N ASP A 213 1.36 -22.34 4.78
CA ASP A 213 2.84 -22.27 4.88
C ASP A 213 3.35 -22.27 6.34
N CYS A 214 2.47 -21.99 7.31
CA CYS A 214 2.74 -22.01 8.76
C CYS A 214 2.14 -23.24 9.47
N GLU A 215 1.62 -24.21 8.73
CA GLU A 215 0.99 -25.43 9.26
C GLU A 215 -0.25 -25.18 10.15
N GLU A 216 -0.91 -24.03 10.00
CA GLU A 216 -2.13 -23.64 10.72
C GLU A 216 -3.40 -23.99 9.91
N ALA A 217 -3.65 -25.29 9.71
CA ALA A 217 -4.71 -25.79 8.84
C ALA A 217 -6.12 -25.28 9.21
N ASP A 218 -6.46 -25.19 10.49
CA ASP A 218 -7.77 -24.68 10.94
C ASP A 218 -7.99 -23.22 10.54
N ASN A 219 -6.96 -22.37 10.67
CA ASN A 219 -7.02 -20.96 10.28
C ASN A 219 -7.05 -20.82 8.76
N ALA A 220 -6.32 -21.66 8.02
CA ALA A 220 -6.37 -21.71 6.57
C ALA A 220 -7.78 -22.06 6.08
N LEU A 221 -8.40 -23.11 6.62
CA LEU A 221 -9.76 -23.52 6.28
C LEU A 221 -10.80 -22.44 6.58
N LYS A 222 -10.67 -21.75 7.72
CA LYS A 222 -11.55 -20.62 8.05
C LYS A 222 -11.47 -19.52 6.99
N CYS A 223 -10.26 -19.11 6.61
CA CYS A 223 -10.06 -18.10 5.57
C CYS A 223 -10.62 -18.55 4.21
N LEU A 224 -10.48 -19.83 3.86
CA LEU A 224 -11.03 -20.35 2.61
C LEU A 224 -12.56 -20.36 2.61
N ASN A 225 -13.21 -20.62 3.75
CA ASN A 225 -14.67 -20.51 3.86
C ASN A 225 -15.11 -19.05 3.66
N ASP A 226 -14.47 -18.10 4.36
CA ASP A 226 -14.73 -16.67 4.18
C ASP A 226 -14.55 -16.24 2.70
N ALA A 227 -13.51 -16.77 2.03
CA ALA A 227 -13.26 -16.53 0.62
C ALA A 227 -14.33 -17.11 -0.32
N PHE A 228 -14.81 -18.32 -0.01
CA PHE A 228 -15.82 -19.03 -0.79
C PHE A 228 -17.17 -18.30 -0.74
N ASP A 229 -17.55 -17.86 0.46
CA ASP A 229 -18.82 -17.16 0.69
C ASP A 229 -18.88 -15.79 0.00
N ALA A 230 -17.73 -15.16 -0.21
CA ALA A 230 -17.65 -13.80 -0.75
C ALA A 230 -17.43 -13.71 -2.26
N THR A 231 -16.98 -14.78 -2.93
CA THR A 231 -16.83 -14.74 -4.39
C THR A 231 -18.08 -15.28 -5.06
N GLU A 232 -18.46 -14.66 -6.18
CA GLU A 232 -19.51 -15.18 -7.06
C GLU A 232 -18.93 -15.95 -8.26
N ASP A 233 -17.61 -15.89 -8.45
CA ASP A 233 -16.92 -16.52 -9.57
C ASP A 233 -16.72 -18.04 -9.36
N ASP A 234 -17.34 -18.85 -10.22
CA ASP A 234 -17.32 -20.31 -10.13
C ASP A 234 -15.91 -20.90 -10.32
N ASP A 235 -15.06 -20.25 -11.12
CA ASP A 235 -13.67 -20.66 -11.30
C ASP A 235 -12.87 -20.43 -10.01
N CYS A 236 -13.04 -19.27 -9.37
CA CYS A 236 -12.47 -18.99 -8.05
C CYS A 236 -12.98 -19.98 -6.99
N LYS A 237 -14.28 -20.29 -6.95
CA LYS A 237 -14.85 -21.28 -6.01
C LYS A 237 -14.23 -22.65 -6.19
N THR A 238 -14.06 -23.09 -7.43
CA THR A 238 -13.44 -24.38 -7.74
C THR A 238 -12.00 -24.43 -7.21
N GLU A 239 -11.23 -23.36 -7.37
CA GLU A 239 -9.87 -23.28 -6.84
C GLU A 239 -9.84 -23.24 -5.31
N ILE A 240 -10.75 -22.50 -4.67
CA ILE A 240 -10.88 -22.44 -3.21
C ILE A 240 -11.17 -23.84 -2.64
N VAL A 241 -12.09 -24.60 -3.24
CA VAL A 241 -12.41 -25.97 -2.82
C VAL A 241 -11.17 -26.88 -2.93
N ARG A 242 -10.35 -26.75 -3.98
CA ARG A 242 -9.10 -27.52 -4.09
C ARG A 242 -8.13 -27.18 -2.95
N LEU A 243 -7.99 -25.90 -2.61
CA LEU A 243 -7.17 -25.46 -1.49
C LEU A 243 -7.71 -25.97 -0.15
N MET A 244 -9.03 -26.04 0.02
CA MET A 244 -9.66 -26.60 1.23
C MET A 244 -9.32 -28.07 1.40
N VAL A 245 -9.42 -28.87 0.34
CA VAL A 245 -9.05 -30.30 0.37
C VAL A 245 -7.58 -30.48 0.72
N HIS A 246 -6.69 -29.62 0.21
CA HIS A 246 -5.28 -29.65 0.57
C HIS A 246 -5.04 -29.32 2.05
N ALA A 247 -5.64 -28.23 2.55
CA ALA A 247 -5.51 -27.83 3.94
C ALA A 247 -6.07 -28.88 4.92
N ASP A 248 -7.20 -29.52 4.59
CA ASP A 248 -7.81 -30.57 5.41
C ASP A 248 -6.94 -31.84 5.47
N ARG A 249 -6.24 -32.19 4.39
CA ARG A 249 -5.24 -33.27 4.41
C ARG A 249 -4.07 -32.96 5.34
N ASN A 250 -3.58 -31.71 5.33
CA ASN A 250 -2.50 -31.27 6.20
C ASN A 250 -2.93 -31.27 7.68
N ARG A 251 -4.21 -31.01 7.97
CA ARG A 251 -4.80 -31.10 9.31
C ARG A 251 -4.66 -32.49 9.94
N GLY A 252 -4.78 -33.56 9.14
CA GLY A 252 -4.68 -34.95 9.60
C GLY A 252 -3.26 -35.53 9.62
N GLY A 253 -2.30 -34.91 8.90
CA GLY A 253 -0.93 -35.40 8.76
C GLY A 253 0.01 -35.06 9.93
N GLY A 254 -0.30 -34.04 10.73
CA GLY A 254 0.54 -33.58 11.85
C GLY A 254 0.46 -34.44 13.13
N GLY A 255 -0.34 -35.51 13.14
CA GLY A 255 -0.60 -36.35 14.32
C GLY A 255 0.15 -37.69 14.36
N GLY A 256 1.11 -37.94 13.45
CA GLY A 256 1.67 -39.27 13.24
C GLY A 256 3.19 -39.32 13.16
N ASP A 257 3.90 -38.81 14.16
CA ASP A 257 5.30 -39.20 14.42
C ASP A 257 5.53 -39.33 15.92
N GLY A 258 4.71 -40.20 16.54
CA GLY A 258 4.95 -40.74 17.86
C GLY A 258 5.82 -41.98 17.74
N VAL A 259 7.10 -41.81 18.00
CA VAL A 259 8.13 -42.82 18.31
C VAL A 259 7.56 -44.20 18.62
N VAL A 260 7.75 -45.15 17.70
CA VAL A 260 7.74 -46.58 18.03
C VAL A 260 9.18 -46.94 18.40
N GLU A 261 9.54 -46.73 19.66
CA GLU A 261 10.69 -47.41 20.26
C GLU A 261 10.21 -48.81 20.62
N GLU A 262 10.58 -49.80 19.79
CA GLU A 262 10.46 -51.21 20.14
C GLU A 262 11.46 -51.54 21.27
N LEU A 263 10.93 -52.21 22.30
CA LEU A 263 11.63 -52.79 23.45
C LEU A 263 12.54 -53.97 23.06
#